data_AF-A0A6L9KJU4-F1
#
_entry.id   AF-A0A6L9KJU4-F1
#
_cell.length_a   1.000
_cell.length_b   1.000
_cell.length_c   1.000
_cell.angle_alpha   90.00
_cell.angle_beta   90.00
_cell.angle_gamma   90.00
#
_symmetry.space_group_name_H-M   'P 1'
#
loop_
_entity.id
_entity.type
_entity.pdbx_description
1 polymer ?
#
loop_
_entity_poly.entity_id
_entity_poly.type
_entity_poly.pdbx_seq_one_letter_code
_entity_poly.pdbx_strand_id
1 'polypeptide(L)' 'MTKFIKKHYLKIIGIFLGSISGFSYYYFVGCVSGTCPITSNPYISIVYGAVMGYLLFDMFKKKEHGTN' A
#
# COMPACT_ATOMS: atom_id res chain seq x y z
N MET A 1 18.01 17.91 11.50
CA MET A 1 18.37 16.54 11.04
C MET A 1 17.18 15.57 10.93
N THR A 2 15.99 15.85 11.49
CA THR A 2 14.81 14.95 11.45
C THR A 2 14.01 14.95 10.14
N LYS A 3 14.25 15.90 9.22
CA LYS A 3 13.46 16.07 7.99
C LYS A 3 13.70 14.98 6.92
N PHE A 4 14.87 14.35 6.90
CA PHE A 4 15.22 13.34 5.88
C PHE A 4 14.53 12.00 6.10
N ILE A 5 14.41 11.55 7.36
CA ILE A 5 13.74 10.30 7.73
C ILE A 5 12.24 10.39 7.41
N LYS A 6 11.59 11.52 7.71
CA LYS A 6 10.19 11.76 7.31
C LYS A 6 9.94 11.65 5.80
N LYS A 7 10.95 11.90 4.96
CA LYS A 7 10.78 11.93 3.51
C LYS A 7 10.64 10.55 2.87
N HIS A 8 11.18 9.51 3.49
CA HIS A 8 11.10 8.12 3.00
C HIS A 8 10.30 7.18 3.91
N TYR A 9 10.06 7.54 5.18
CA TYR A 9 9.31 6.67 6.10
C TYR A 9 7.86 6.42 5.65
N LEU A 10 7.22 7.41 5.02
CA LEU A 10 5.86 7.28 4.48
C LEU A 10 5.76 6.21 3.39
N LYS A 11 6.82 6.03 2.60
CA LYS A 11 6.84 5.09 1.49
C LYS A 11 6.95 3.65 1.97
N ILE A 12 7.82 3.41 2.96
CA ILE A 12 7.98 2.11 3.62
C ILE A 12 6.70 1.74 4.36
N ILE A 13 6.10 2.69 5.09
CA ILE A 13 4.84 2.48 5.81
C ILE A 13 3.69 2.24 4.83
N GLY A 14 3.64 2.95 3.70
CA GLY A 14 2.64 2.74 2.66
C GLY A 14 2.68 1.34 2.04
N ILE A 15 3.87 0.81 1.79
CA ILE A 15 4.05 -0.59 1.35
C ILE A 15 3.59 -1.56 2.44
N PHE A 16 4.02 -1.34 3.68
CA PHE A 16 3.71 -2.25 4.79
C PHE A 16 2.20 -2.28 5.09
N LEU A 17 1.58 -1.10 5.24
CA LEU A 17 0.15 -0.96 5.47
C LEU A 17 -0.67 -1.42 4.25
N GLY A 18 -0.20 -1.17 3.02
CA GLY A 18 -0.86 -1.62 1.79
C GLY A 18 -0.86 -3.14 1.66
N SER A 19 0.28 -3.78 1.98
CA SER A 19 0.42 -5.24 2.01
C SER A 19 -0.49 -5.89 3.06
N ILE A 20 -0.46 -5.38 4.30
CA ILE A 20 -1.31 -5.87 5.41
C ILE A 20 -2.79 -5.66 5.09
N SER A 21 -3.16 -4.47 4.60
CA SER A 21 -4.55 -4.16 4.26
C SER A 21 -5.03 -4.99 3.07
N GLY A 22 -4.19 -5.23 2.07
CA GLY A 22 -4.50 -6.09 0.93
C GLY A 22 -4.73 -7.55 1.32
N PHE A 23 -3.87 -8.10 2.19
CA PHE A 23 -4.06 -9.44 2.73
C PHE A 23 -5.30 -9.55 3.62
N SER A 24 -5.54 -8.55 4.48
CA SER A 24 -6.73 -8.50 5.33
C SER A 24 -8.01 -8.42 4.49
N TYR A 25 -8.03 -7.57 3.45
CA TYR A 25 -9.16 -7.49 2.53
C TYR A 25 -9.40 -8.80 1.77
N TYR A 26 -8.33 -9.46 1.32
CA TYR A 26 -8.40 -10.79 0.73
C TYR A 26 -9.01 -11.82 1.68
N TYR A 27 -8.56 -11.84 2.94
CA TYR A 27 -8.96 -12.84 3.92
C TYR A 27 -10.38 -12.62 4.47
N PHE A 28 -10.73 -11.37 4.83
CA PHE A 28 -11.98 -11.03 5.50
C PHE A 28 -13.14 -10.69 4.55
N VAL A 29 -12.86 -10.13 3.36
CA VAL A 29 -13.92 -9.65 2.45
C VAL A 29 -14.00 -10.52 1.20
N GLY A 30 -12.86 -10.77 0.55
CA GLY A 30 -12.80 -11.56 -0.69
C GLY A 30 -13.13 -13.04 -0.45
N CYS A 31 -12.31 -13.75 0.30
CA CYS A 31 -12.42 -15.20 0.43
C CYS A 31 -13.73 -15.65 1.11
N VAL A 32 -14.25 -14.87 2.06
CA VAL A 32 -15.47 -15.20 2.82
C VAL A 32 -16.74 -15.00 1.98
N SER A 33 -16.70 -14.13 0.97
CA SER A 33 -17.85 -13.83 0.11
C SER A 33 -18.02 -14.84 -1.05
N GLY A 34 -17.24 -15.93 -1.09
CA GLY A 34 -17.35 -16.98 -2.11
C GLY A 34 -16.81 -16.60 -3.50
N THR A 35 -16.28 -15.39 -3.64
CA THR A 35 -15.60 -14.90 -4.84
C THR A 35 -14.25 -14.35 -4.41
N CYS A 36 -13.14 -14.87 -4.93
CA CYS A 36 -11.84 -14.27 -4.70
C CYS A 36 -11.56 -13.27 -5.84
N PRO A 37 -11.99 -11.99 -5.74
CA PRO A 37 -11.97 -11.05 -6.87
C PRO A 37 -10.56 -10.67 -7.36
N ILE A 38 -9.51 -10.94 -6.59
CA ILE A 38 -8.14 -10.47 -6.90
C ILE A 38 -7.19 -11.61 -7.35
N THR A 39 -7.29 -12.82 -6.79
CA THR A 39 -6.70 -14.08 -7.31
C THR A 39 -6.97 -15.23 -6.33
N SER A 40 -6.88 -16.51 -6.73
CA SER A 40 -6.94 -17.63 -5.77
C SER A 40 -5.62 -17.83 -4.99
N ASN A 41 -4.60 -16.98 -5.19
CA ASN A 41 -3.27 -17.10 -4.59
C ASN A 41 -2.94 -15.89 -3.68
N PRO A 42 -2.76 -16.08 -2.36
CA PRO A 42 -2.51 -14.98 -1.41
C PRO A 42 -1.32 -14.08 -1.79
N TYR A 43 -0.34 -14.60 -2.53
CA TYR A 43 0.81 -13.84 -3.01
C TYR A 43 0.44 -12.65 -3.91
N ILE A 44 -0.48 -12.82 -4.87
CA ILE A 44 -0.78 -11.72 -5.81
C ILE A 44 -1.62 -10.65 -5.11
N SER A 45 -2.47 -11.02 -4.14
CA SER A 45 -3.25 -10.03 -3.38
C SER A 45 -2.36 -9.17 -2.48
N ILE A 46 -1.32 -9.76 -1.88
CA ILE A 46 -0.28 -9.04 -1.14
C ILE A 46 0.49 -8.09 -2.06
N VAL A 47 0.94 -8.57 -3.22
CA VAL A 47 1.68 -7.75 -4.21
C VAL A 47 0.80 -6.62 -4.72
N TYR A 48 -0.47 -6.88 -5.03
CA TYR A 48 -1.42 -5.88 -5.50
C TYR A 48 -1.69 -4.82 -4.42
N GLY A 49 -1.91 -5.25 -3.17
CA GLY A 49 -2.07 -4.36 -2.02
C GLY A 49 -0.82 -3.52 -1.75
N ALA A 50 0.36 -4.11 -1.87
CA ALA A 50 1.64 -3.41 -1.74
C ALA A 50 1.85 -2.37 -2.86
N VAL A 51 1.53 -2.71 -4.11
CA VAL A 51 1.61 -1.78 -5.26
C VAL A 51 0.60 -0.64 -5.11
N MET A 52 -0.64 -0.93 -4.73
CA MET A 52 -1.66 0.09 -4.48
C MET A 52 -1.29 1.00 -3.31
N GLY A 53 -0.83 0.43 -2.19
CA GLY A 53 -0.37 1.19 -1.03
C GLY A 53 0.86 2.05 -1.34
N TYR A 54 1.81 1.51 -2.08
CA TYR A 54 2.95 2.27 -2.58
C TYR A 54 2.52 3.44 -3.45
N LEU A 55 1.64 3.19 -4.43
CA LEU A 55 1.19 4.21 -5.38
C LEU A 55 0.40 5.32 -4.67
N LEU A 56 -0.51 4.95 -3.76
CA LEU A 56 -1.25 5.89 -2.92
C LEU A 56 -0.31 6.77 -2.11
N PHE A 57 0.63 6.18 -1.37
CA PHE A 57 1.57 6.96 -0.56
C PHE A 57 2.57 7.76 -1.40
N ASP A 58 2.91 7.30 -2.61
CA ASP A 58 3.72 8.06 -3.57
C ASP A 58 2.95 9.28 -4.09
N MET A 59 1.64 9.15 -4.35
CA MET A 59 0.75 10.28 -4.67
C MET A 59 0.58 11.25 -3.49
N PHE A 60 0.50 10.75 -2.25
CA PHE A 60 0.44 11.58 -1.04
C PHE A 60 1.78 12.23 -0.68
N LYS A 61 2.88 11.83 -1.33
CA LYS A 61 4.14 12.55 -1.26
C LYS A 61 3.97 13.88 -1.99
N LYS A 62 3.41 14.85 -1.25
CA LYS A 62 3.23 16.25 -1.66
C LYS A 62 4.46 16.66 -2.46
N LYS A 63 4.27 17.02 -3.73
CA LYS A 63 5.33 17.70 -4.48
C LYS A 63 5.75 18.87 -3.60
N GLU A 64 6.96 18.80 -3.07
CA GLU A 64 7.62 19.94 -2.48
C GLU A 64 7.85 20.87 -3.67
N HIS A 65 6.86 21.72 -3.96
CA HIS A 65 6.99 22.83 -4.87
C HIS A 65 8.04 23.73 -4.23
N GLY A 66 9.30 23.49 -4.61
CA GLY A 66 10.36 24.47 -4.47
C GLY A 66 9.92 25.67 -5.28
N THR A 67 9.24 26.59 -4.62
CA THR A 67 9.05 27.94 -5.12
C THR A 67 10.43 28.58 -5.16
N ASN A 68 10.74 29.08 -6.37
CA ASN A 68 11.82 29.98 -6.78
C ASN A 68 12.71 30.56 -5.68
#